data_AF-A0A538CSJ7-F1
#
_entry.id   AF-A0A538CSJ7-F1
#
_cell.length_a   1.000
_cell.length_b   1.000
_cell.length_c   1.000
_cell.angle_alpha   90.00
_cell.angle_beta   90.00
_cell.angle_gamma   90.00
#
_symmetry.space_group_name_H-M   'P 1'
#
loop_
_entity.id
_entity.type
_entity.pdbx_description
1 polymer ?
#
loop_
_entity_poly.entity_id
_entity_poly.type
_entity_poly.pdbx_seq_one_letter_code
_entity_poly.pdbx_strand_id
1 'polypeptide(L)'
;MYRLRDERGVFSDIWASGLMRRAALGAGKRLAAAGRLHDPEHIVDAGFGEMQALLAGSDEPTADELAARHADRTSRDAKSAPRLLGPPPPQPPDPSGLPPAEARLMRAMGIIIEGMFAPSQEAHEEDMLRGLAASKGIYEGPARRVAGAQDFDRIVQGDVLITEATTEAFNILLPLLGGLVTDSGGLLSHAAIVAREYGIPGVVGTREATDRIADGARVRVDGDAGTVTVLA
;
A
#
# COMPACT_ATOMS: atom_id res chain seq x y z
N MET A 1 4.20 25.92 -9.04
CA MET A 1 3.06 25.03 -9.32
C MET A 1 3.64 23.66 -9.67
N TYR A 2 3.83 22.81 -8.66
CA TYR A 2 4.24 21.42 -8.89
C TYR A 2 3.10 20.76 -9.68
N ARG A 3 3.35 20.33 -10.92
CA ARG A 3 2.41 19.47 -11.65
C ARG A 3 2.32 18.14 -10.90
N LEU A 4 1.12 17.56 -10.78
CA LEU A 4 0.89 16.32 -10.05
C LEU A 4 1.89 15.24 -10.50
N ARG A 5 2.76 14.83 -9.58
CA ARG A 5 3.80 13.82 -9.82
C ARG A 5 3.19 12.46 -10.22
N ASP A 6 1.93 12.26 -9.86
CA ASP A 6 1.17 11.02 -10.04
C ASP A 6 0.50 10.87 -11.42
N GLU A 7 0.46 11.93 -12.25
CA GLU A 7 -0.11 11.84 -13.60
C GLU A 7 0.62 10.79 -14.46
N ARG A 8 1.92 10.61 -14.24
CA ARG A 8 2.69 9.54 -14.89
C ARG A 8 2.12 8.16 -14.55
N GLY A 9 1.83 7.89 -13.28
CA GLY A 9 1.29 6.60 -12.85
C GLY A 9 -0.04 6.29 -13.53
N VAL A 10 -0.92 7.30 -13.65
CA VAL A 10 -2.21 7.16 -14.33
C VAL A 10 -2.04 6.89 -15.84
N PHE A 11 -1.32 7.76 -16.54
CA PHE A 11 -1.28 7.72 -18.01
C PHE A 11 -0.29 6.73 -18.59
N SER A 12 0.80 6.42 -17.88
CA SER A 12 1.85 5.52 -18.38
C SER A 12 1.68 4.10 -17.86
N ASP A 13 1.30 3.93 -16.59
CA ASP A 13 1.32 2.62 -15.95
C ASP A 13 -0.08 2.02 -15.90
N ILE A 14 -1.02 2.67 -15.18
CA ILE A 14 -2.38 2.14 -14.97
C ILE A 14 -3.13 1.94 -16.28
N TRP A 15 -3.08 2.92 -17.20
CA TRP A 15 -3.82 2.82 -18.45
C TRP A 15 -3.26 1.72 -19.37
N ALA A 16 -1.93 1.63 -19.50
CA ALA A 16 -1.29 0.59 -20.28
C ALA A 16 -1.54 -0.80 -19.68
N SER A 17 -1.41 -0.96 -18.36
CA SER A 17 -1.74 -2.19 -17.64
C SER A 17 -3.21 -2.57 -17.81
N GLY A 18 -4.13 -1.61 -17.80
CA GLY A 18 -5.55 -1.84 -18.04
C GLY A 18 -5.84 -2.38 -19.44
N LEU A 19 -5.19 -1.82 -20.47
CA LEU A 19 -5.28 -2.32 -21.85
C LEU A 19 -4.71 -3.73 -21.98
N MET A 20 -3.54 -3.97 -21.40
CA MET A 20 -2.92 -5.31 -21.37
C MET A 20 -3.81 -6.32 -20.66
N ARG A 21 -4.38 -5.95 -19.51
CA ARG A 21 -5.31 -6.83 -18.76
C ARG A 21 -6.54 -7.16 -19.58
N ARG A 22 -7.12 -6.19 -20.30
CA ARG A 22 -8.26 -6.46 -21.20
C ARG A 22 -7.89 -7.40 -22.33
N ALA A 23 -6.70 -7.25 -22.92
CA ALA A 23 -6.21 -8.16 -23.95
C ALA A 23 -6.00 -9.58 -23.42
N ALA A 24 -5.36 -9.71 -22.26
CA ALA A 24 -5.15 -10.99 -21.57
C ALA A 24 -6.48 -11.67 -21.25
N LEU A 25 -7.44 -10.96 -20.64
CA LEU A 25 -8.79 -11.49 -20.39
C LEU A 25 -9.53 -11.88 -21.67
N GLY A 26 -9.34 -11.13 -22.76
CA GLY A 26 -9.87 -11.49 -24.07
C GLY A 26 -9.29 -12.81 -24.60
N ALA A 27 -7.99 -13.06 -24.38
CA ALA A 27 -7.35 -14.34 -24.67
C ALA A 27 -7.88 -15.46 -23.76
N GLY A 28 -7.95 -15.21 -22.44
CA GLY A 28 -8.49 -16.15 -21.46
C GLY A 28 -9.92 -16.60 -21.78
N LYS A 29 -10.80 -15.67 -22.18
CA LYS A 29 -12.16 -15.99 -22.63
C LYS A 29 -12.19 -16.96 -23.81
N ARG A 30 -11.30 -16.79 -24.80
CA ARG A 30 -11.20 -17.69 -25.95
C ARG A 30 -10.70 -19.07 -25.55
N LEU A 31 -9.70 -19.12 -24.68
CA LEU A 31 -9.13 -20.39 -24.19
C LEU A 31 -10.12 -21.16 -23.30
N ALA A 32 -10.85 -20.46 -22.42
CA ALA A 32 -11.91 -21.05 -21.60
C ALA A 32 -13.05 -21.60 -22.47
N ALA A 33 -13.50 -20.85 -23.50
CA ALA A 33 -14.49 -21.34 -24.45
C ALA A 33 -14.03 -22.59 -25.24
N ALA A 34 -12.72 -22.77 -25.40
CA ALA A 34 -12.12 -23.96 -25.99
C ALA A 34 -11.87 -25.10 -24.97
N GLY A 35 -12.28 -24.93 -23.71
CA GLY A 35 -12.06 -25.92 -22.64
C GLY A 35 -10.62 -26.02 -22.14
N ARG A 36 -9.78 -25.02 -22.45
CA ARG A 36 -8.34 -25.01 -22.12
C ARG A 36 -8.00 -24.20 -20.88
N LEU A 37 -8.98 -23.53 -20.29
CA LEU A 37 -8.92 -22.88 -18.98
C LEU A 37 -10.23 -23.12 -18.23
N HIS A 38 -10.15 -23.24 -16.90
CA HIS A 38 -11.33 -23.33 -16.03
C HIS A 38 -12.04 -21.98 -15.87
N ASP A 39 -11.27 -20.89 -15.78
CA ASP A 39 -11.76 -19.52 -15.69
C ASP A 39 -10.94 -18.59 -16.61
N PRO A 40 -11.55 -17.65 -17.34
CA PRO A 40 -10.84 -16.66 -18.14
C PRO A 40 -9.78 -15.84 -17.38
N GLU A 41 -9.93 -15.63 -16.07
CA GLU A 41 -8.98 -14.88 -15.25
C GLU A 41 -7.68 -15.62 -14.97
N HIS A 42 -7.68 -16.96 -15.03
CA HIS A 42 -6.46 -17.77 -14.81
C HIS A 42 -5.35 -17.45 -15.81
N ILE A 43 -5.68 -16.87 -16.97
CA ILE A 43 -4.68 -16.42 -17.95
C ILE A 43 -3.74 -15.35 -17.39
N VAL A 44 -4.15 -14.59 -16.36
CA VAL A 44 -3.32 -13.55 -15.73
C VAL A 44 -2.13 -14.15 -14.98
N ASP A 45 -2.25 -15.41 -14.57
CA ASP A 45 -1.23 -16.17 -13.86
C ASP A 45 -0.26 -16.91 -14.80
N ALA A 46 -0.42 -16.71 -16.12
CA ALA A 46 0.52 -17.15 -17.14
C ALA A 46 1.56 -16.05 -17.44
N GLY A 47 2.81 -16.43 -17.64
CA GLY A 47 3.83 -15.54 -18.19
C GLY A 47 3.51 -15.15 -19.63
N PHE A 48 4.12 -14.06 -20.12
CA PHE A 48 3.85 -13.57 -21.49
C PHE A 48 4.10 -14.64 -22.57
N GLY A 49 5.20 -15.39 -22.48
CA GLY A 49 5.49 -16.48 -23.41
C GLY A 49 4.52 -17.66 -23.31
N GLU A 50 4.07 -17.99 -22.10
CA GLU A 50 3.04 -19.01 -21.86
C GLU A 50 1.71 -18.60 -22.50
N MET A 51 1.29 -17.33 -22.37
CA MET A 51 0.09 -16.83 -23.04
C MET A 51 0.18 -16.97 -24.58
N GLN A 52 1.35 -16.68 -25.17
CA GLN A 52 1.56 -16.83 -26.61
C GLN A 52 1.49 -18.31 -27.04
N ALA A 53 2.13 -19.20 -26.27
CA ALA A 53 2.11 -20.64 -26.54
C ALA A 53 0.70 -21.22 -26.45
N LEU A 54 -0.07 -20.86 -25.42
CA LEU A 54 -1.45 -21.26 -25.26
C LEU A 54 -2.30 -20.80 -26.46
N LEU A 55 -2.17 -19.55 -26.88
CA LEU A 55 -2.87 -19.03 -28.05
C LEU A 55 -2.45 -19.71 -29.37
N ALA A 56 -1.20 -20.18 -29.46
CA ALA A 56 -0.70 -20.96 -30.60
C ALA A 56 -1.11 -22.44 -30.55
N GLY A 57 -1.79 -22.89 -29.50
CA GLY A 57 -2.32 -24.25 -29.38
C GLY A 57 -1.53 -25.19 -28.47
N SER A 58 -0.55 -24.70 -27.70
CA SER A 58 0.20 -25.53 -26.74
C SER A 58 -0.64 -25.92 -25.53
N ASP A 59 -0.59 -27.17 -25.07
CA ASP A 59 -1.35 -27.60 -23.88
C ASP A 59 -0.70 -27.19 -22.54
N GLU A 60 0.42 -26.45 -22.58
CA GLU A 60 1.16 -25.99 -21.40
C GLU A 60 1.18 -24.44 -21.29
N PRO A 61 1.06 -23.87 -20.08
CA PRO A 61 0.71 -24.54 -18.82
C PRO A 61 -0.72 -25.09 -18.83
N THR A 62 -0.95 -26.18 -18.11
CA THR A 62 -2.27 -26.79 -18.02
C THR A 62 -3.31 -25.88 -17.32
N ALA A 63 -4.60 -26.13 -17.57
CA ALA A 63 -5.69 -25.42 -16.89
C ALA A 63 -5.63 -25.56 -15.35
N ASP A 64 -5.26 -26.74 -14.86
CA ASP A 64 -5.10 -27.03 -13.44
C ASP A 64 -3.92 -26.28 -12.85
N GLU A 65 -2.80 -26.19 -13.57
CA GLU A 65 -1.64 -25.43 -13.13
C GLU A 65 -1.96 -23.94 -12.99
N LEU A 66 -2.60 -23.33 -14.00
CA LEU A 66 -2.97 -21.92 -13.93
C LEU A 66 -4.01 -21.65 -12.84
N ALA A 67 -4.94 -22.59 -12.60
CA ALA A 67 -5.86 -22.49 -11.47
C ALA A 67 -5.14 -22.56 -10.11
N ALA A 68 -4.13 -23.43 -9.97
CA ALA A 68 -3.33 -23.52 -8.77
C ALA A 68 -2.50 -22.26 -8.53
N ARG A 69 -1.87 -21.71 -9.59
CA ARG A 69 -1.14 -20.44 -9.52
C ARG A 69 -2.06 -19.27 -9.14
N HIS A 70 -3.26 -19.23 -9.72
CA HIS A 70 -4.28 -18.24 -9.39
C HIS A 70 -4.66 -18.32 -7.91
N ALA A 71 -4.98 -19.52 -7.42
CA ALA A 71 -5.35 -19.74 -6.02
C ALA A 71 -4.24 -19.32 -5.06
N ASP A 72 -2.98 -19.69 -5.34
CA ASP A 72 -1.81 -19.27 -4.57
C ASP A 72 -1.68 -17.75 -4.54
N ARG A 73 -1.70 -17.07 -5.69
CA ARG A 73 -1.60 -15.60 -5.75
C ARG A 73 -2.74 -14.92 -4.99
N THR A 74 -3.99 -15.36 -5.16
CA THR A 74 -5.15 -14.72 -4.52
C THR A 74 -5.26 -15.01 -3.03
N SER A 75 -4.59 -16.07 -2.54
CA SER A 75 -4.54 -16.38 -1.10
C SER A 75 -3.54 -15.54 -0.31
N ARG A 76 -2.62 -14.85 -1.01
CA ARG A 76 -1.55 -14.07 -0.38
C ARG A 76 -1.97 -12.64 -0.12
N ASP A 77 -1.64 -12.17 1.07
CA ASP A 77 -1.81 -10.77 1.49
C ASP A 77 -0.45 -10.04 1.41
N ALA A 78 -0.44 -8.79 0.96
CA ALA A 78 0.75 -7.95 0.99
C ALA A 78 1.31 -7.80 2.43
N LYS A 79 0.44 -7.82 3.46
CA LYS A 79 0.86 -7.84 4.87
C LYS A 79 1.64 -9.10 5.27
N SER A 80 1.43 -10.21 4.56
CA SER A 80 2.15 -11.47 4.80
C SER A 80 3.55 -11.51 4.19
N ALA A 81 3.90 -10.51 3.38
CA ALA A 81 5.20 -10.44 2.74
C ALA A 81 6.32 -10.25 3.79
N PRO A 82 7.40 -11.06 3.73
CA PRO A 82 8.52 -10.89 4.65
C PRO A 82 9.20 -9.54 4.40
N ARG A 83 9.57 -8.86 5.49
CA ARG A 83 10.23 -7.54 5.44
C ARG A 83 11.59 -7.59 4.73
N LEU A 84 12.26 -8.75 4.78
CA LEU A 84 13.55 -8.99 4.15
C LEU A 84 13.45 -10.28 3.32
N LEU A 85 13.94 -10.22 2.10
CA LEU A 85 14.17 -11.39 1.27
C LEU A 85 15.63 -11.82 1.44
N GLY A 86 15.83 -13.08 1.85
CA GLY A 86 17.17 -13.63 2.10
C GLY A 86 17.61 -13.50 3.57
N PRO A 87 18.90 -13.81 3.86
CA PRO A 87 19.43 -13.73 5.21
C PRO A 87 19.46 -12.29 5.73
N PRO A 88 19.42 -12.08 7.06
CA PRO A 88 19.47 -10.75 7.64
C PRO A 88 20.77 -10.03 7.21
N PRO A 89 20.70 -8.71 6.95
CA PRO A 89 21.90 -7.95 6.62
C PRO A 89 22.90 -8.01 7.78
N PRO A 90 24.22 -8.01 7.49
CA PRO A 90 25.22 -7.94 8.54
C PRO A 90 25.05 -6.64 9.34
N GLN A 91 25.45 -6.68 10.61
CA GLN A 91 25.40 -5.48 11.45
C GLN A 91 26.29 -4.37 10.85
N PRO A 92 25.90 -3.10 10.98
CA PRO A 92 26.76 -1.99 10.60
C PRO A 92 28.13 -2.09 11.28
N PRO A 93 29.22 -1.72 10.59
CA PRO A 93 30.56 -1.76 11.18
C PRO A 93 30.67 -0.81 12.38
N ASP A 94 31.42 -1.22 13.39
CA ASP A 94 31.63 -0.41 14.60
C ASP A 94 32.41 0.89 14.27
N PRO A 95 31.82 2.07 14.50
CA PRO A 95 32.49 3.34 14.23
C PRO A 95 33.65 3.65 15.20
N SER A 96 33.90 2.82 16.22
CA SER A 96 35.01 3.00 17.17
C SER A 96 36.40 2.99 16.53
N GLY A 97 36.54 2.36 15.36
CA GLY A 97 37.78 2.34 14.58
C GLY A 97 38.07 3.63 13.80
N LEU A 98 37.16 4.60 13.82
CA LEU A 98 37.32 5.88 13.11
C LEU A 98 37.98 6.94 14.01
N PRO A 99 38.61 7.97 13.42
CA PRO A 99 39.07 9.08 14.23
C PRO A 99 37.90 9.77 14.95
N PRO A 100 38.14 10.42 16.10
CA PRO A 100 37.06 10.80 17.02
C PRO A 100 36.01 11.75 16.45
N ALA A 101 36.36 12.61 15.49
CA ALA A 101 35.42 13.55 14.88
C ALA A 101 34.44 12.83 13.94
N GLU A 102 34.95 11.91 13.13
CA GLU A 102 34.23 11.07 12.19
C GLU A 102 33.33 10.08 12.93
N ALA A 103 33.84 9.47 14.01
CA ALA A 103 33.05 8.58 14.86
C ALA A 103 31.88 9.30 15.54
N ARG A 104 32.03 10.59 15.88
CA ARG A 104 30.91 11.41 16.39
C ARG A 104 29.91 11.73 15.28
N LEU A 105 30.38 12.11 14.10
CA LEU A 105 29.51 12.40 12.95
C LEU A 105 28.70 11.17 12.54
N MET A 106 29.33 10.01 12.41
CA MET A 106 28.64 8.77 12.04
C MET A 106 27.59 8.35 13.07
N ARG A 107 27.87 8.52 14.37
CA ARG A 107 26.86 8.27 15.42
C ARG A 107 25.68 9.24 15.32
N ALA A 108 25.95 10.53 15.12
CA ALA A 108 24.88 11.53 14.94
C ALA A 108 24.02 11.24 13.70
N MET A 109 24.65 10.90 12.57
CA MET A 109 23.94 10.50 11.36
C MET A 109 23.10 9.23 11.58
N GLY A 110 23.62 8.25 12.33
CA GLY A 110 22.89 7.04 12.69
C GLY A 110 21.59 7.36 13.44
N ILE A 111 21.65 8.21 14.46
CA ILE A 111 20.47 8.65 15.23
C ILE A 111 19.46 9.37 14.33
N ILE A 112 19.92 10.23 13.43
CA ILE A 112 19.04 10.96 12.50
C ILE A 112 18.36 9.99 11.53
N ILE A 113 19.12 9.08 10.92
CA ILE A 113 18.58 8.07 9.99
C ILE A 113 17.58 7.17 10.72
N GLU A 114 17.89 6.74 11.94
CA GLU A 114 16.97 5.96 12.75
C GLU A 114 15.70 6.75 13.05
N GLY A 115 15.79 7.99 13.53
CA GLY A 115 14.62 8.82 13.78
C GLY A 115 13.76 9.13 12.54
N MET A 116 14.35 9.13 11.34
CA MET A 116 13.63 9.41 10.09
C MET A 116 13.02 8.18 9.42
N PHE A 117 13.66 7.01 9.57
CA PHE A 117 13.33 5.81 8.79
C PHE A 117 13.04 4.58 9.65
N ALA A 118 13.21 4.65 10.98
CA ALA A 118 12.74 3.60 11.85
C ALA A 118 11.21 3.55 11.78
N PRO A 119 10.61 2.35 11.66
CA PRO A 119 9.19 2.24 11.82
C PRO A 119 8.80 2.57 13.27
N SER A 120 7.57 3.03 13.50
CA SER A 120 7.06 3.16 14.87
C SER A 120 7.16 1.78 15.55
N GLN A 121 7.90 1.72 16.67
CA GLN A 121 7.97 0.53 17.54
C GLN A 121 7.10 0.70 18.78
N GLU A 122 6.38 1.82 18.88
CA GLU A 122 5.53 2.11 20.02
C GLU A 122 4.31 1.18 20.01
N ALA A 123 4.09 0.53 21.14
CA ALA A 123 2.97 -0.39 21.32
C ALA A 123 1.64 0.35 21.15
N HIS A 124 0.71 -0.29 20.46
CA HIS A 124 -0.67 0.16 20.44
C HIS A 124 -1.31 -0.04 21.81
N GLU A 125 -2.21 0.88 22.18
CA GLU A 125 -3.07 0.75 23.36
C GLU A 125 -4.46 0.25 22.89
N GLU A 126 -5.37 -0.07 23.80
CA GLU A 126 -6.68 -0.70 23.48
C GLU A 126 -7.47 0.12 22.44
N ASP A 127 -7.57 1.43 22.65
CA ASP A 127 -8.33 2.34 21.79
C ASP A 127 -7.43 3.27 20.95
N MET A 128 -6.10 3.12 21.02
CA MET A 128 -5.17 4.02 20.33
C MET A 128 -4.11 3.26 19.53
N LEU A 129 -4.04 3.59 18.24
CA LEU A 129 -3.01 3.14 17.33
C LEU A 129 -1.94 4.22 17.15
N ARG A 130 -0.73 3.78 16.87
CA ARG A 130 0.46 4.63 16.73
C ARG A 130 1.13 4.35 15.39
N GLY A 131 1.35 5.38 14.62
CA GLY A 131 2.06 5.32 13.35
C GLY A 131 3.12 6.42 13.26
N LEU A 132 3.40 6.84 12.04
CA LEU A 132 4.28 7.96 11.74
C LEU A 132 3.44 9.21 11.49
N ALA A 133 3.79 10.31 12.17
CA ALA A 133 3.23 11.64 11.96
C ALA A 133 3.53 12.15 10.54
N ALA A 134 2.59 11.99 9.62
CA ALA A 134 2.79 12.29 8.21
C ALA A 134 2.40 13.73 7.84
N SER A 135 1.29 14.22 8.39
CA SER A 135 0.78 15.57 8.15
C SER A 135 0.11 16.09 9.41
N LYS A 136 0.48 17.31 9.82
CA LYS A 136 0.10 17.91 11.10
C LYS A 136 -1.39 18.25 11.19
N GLY A 137 -1.86 18.46 12.41
CA GLY A 137 -3.22 18.83 12.73
C GLY A 137 -3.99 17.71 13.42
N ILE A 138 -5.17 18.06 13.94
CA ILE A 138 -6.07 17.13 14.61
C ILE A 138 -7.42 17.19 13.92
N TYR A 139 -7.97 16.01 13.59
CA TYR A 139 -9.30 15.88 13.00
C TYR A 139 -10.08 14.75 13.66
N GLU A 140 -11.39 14.95 13.81
CA GLU A 140 -12.31 13.92 14.27
C GLU A 140 -13.41 13.69 13.24
N GLY A 141 -13.64 12.42 12.89
CA GLY A 141 -14.67 12.06 11.93
C GLY A 141 -14.96 10.57 11.90
N PRO A 142 -15.95 10.15 11.10
CA PRO A 142 -16.24 8.75 10.87
C PRO A 142 -15.11 8.08 10.07
N ALA A 143 -14.64 6.94 10.53
CA ALA A 143 -13.70 6.10 9.82
C ALA A 143 -14.39 5.46 8.61
N ARG A 144 -13.76 5.55 7.44
CA ARG A 144 -14.19 4.83 6.24
C ARG A 144 -13.09 3.88 5.79
N ARG A 145 -13.37 2.58 5.91
CA ARG A 145 -12.48 1.52 5.45
C ARG A 145 -12.67 1.26 3.97
N VAL A 146 -11.59 1.47 3.21
CA VAL A 146 -11.56 1.33 1.75
C VAL A 146 -10.45 0.35 1.40
N ALA A 147 -10.79 -0.79 0.79
CA ALA A 147 -9.81 -1.77 0.33
C ALA A 147 -9.30 -1.46 -1.08
N GLY A 148 -10.09 -0.74 -1.89
CA GLY A 148 -9.73 -0.38 -3.25
C GLY A 148 -10.79 0.46 -3.93
N ALA A 149 -10.64 0.63 -5.25
CA ALA A 149 -11.49 1.48 -6.07
C ALA A 149 -12.98 1.11 -6.03
N GLN A 150 -13.29 -0.17 -5.75
CA GLN A 150 -14.66 -0.66 -5.59
C GLN A 150 -15.41 -0.08 -4.39
N ASP A 151 -14.70 0.49 -3.41
CA ASP A 151 -15.28 1.09 -2.20
C ASP A 151 -15.36 2.62 -2.26
N PHE A 152 -14.90 3.24 -3.37
CA PHE A 152 -14.75 4.69 -3.47
C PHE A 152 -16.08 5.45 -3.40
N ASP A 153 -17.19 4.82 -3.81
CA ASP A 153 -18.54 5.38 -3.75
C ASP A 153 -19.09 5.50 -2.32
N ARG A 154 -18.46 4.84 -1.34
CA ARG A 154 -18.84 4.88 0.08
C ARG A 154 -18.26 6.10 0.82
N ILE A 155 -17.25 6.77 0.26
CA ILE A 155 -16.58 7.92 0.88
C ILE A 155 -17.48 9.16 0.73
N VAL A 156 -17.69 9.86 1.84
CA VAL A 156 -18.39 11.16 1.85
C VAL A 156 -17.49 12.26 2.44
N GLN A 157 -17.92 13.52 2.27
CA GLN A 157 -17.20 14.67 2.80
C GLN A 157 -17.02 14.56 4.32
N GLY A 158 -15.77 14.66 4.78
CA GLY A 158 -15.38 14.59 6.19
C GLY A 158 -15.04 13.18 6.68
N ASP A 159 -15.12 12.15 5.83
CA ASP A 159 -14.67 10.81 6.25
C ASP A 159 -13.15 10.80 6.54
N VAL A 160 -12.76 10.00 7.53
CA VAL A 160 -11.36 9.64 7.77
C VAL A 160 -11.05 8.37 6.99
N LEU A 161 -10.18 8.47 5.99
CA LEU A 161 -9.80 7.32 5.18
C LEU A 161 -8.95 6.36 6.02
N ILE A 162 -9.38 5.10 6.11
CA ILE A 162 -8.60 3.99 6.66
C ILE A 162 -8.35 2.99 5.51
N THR A 163 -7.09 2.82 5.12
CA THR A 163 -6.70 1.88 4.03
C THR A 163 -5.34 1.25 4.31
N GLU A 164 -5.00 0.16 3.62
CA GLU A 164 -3.66 -0.44 3.75
C GLU A 164 -2.58 0.49 3.17
N ALA A 165 -2.84 1.00 1.96
CA ALA A 165 -1.99 1.92 1.23
C ALA A 165 -2.85 2.77 0.30
N THR A 166 -2.39 3.99 0.00
CA THR A 166 -2.97 4.80 -1.07
C THR A 166 -2.24 4.56 -2.38
N THR A 167 -2.97 4.60 -3.49
CA THR A 167 -2.43 4.71 -4.84
C THR A 167 -2.92 5.99 -5.50
N GLU A 168 -2.43 6.29 -6.70
CA GLU A 168 -2.83 7.44 -7.51
C GLU A 168 -4.34 7.47 -7.77
N ALA A 169 -5.00 6.32 -7.75
CA ALA A 169 -6.45 6.21 -7.90
C ALA A 169 -7.21 6.94 -6.78
N PHE A 170 -6.64 7.05 -5.57
CA PHE A 170 -7.26 7.73 -4.43
C PHE A 170 -7.27 9.25 -4.59
N ASN A 171 -6.55 9.82 -5.57
CA ASN A 171 -6.45 11.27 -5.74
C ASN A 171 -7.81 11.94 -5.97
N ILE A 172 -8.80 11.21 -6.51
CA ILE A 172 -10.16 11.72 -6.67
C ILE A 172 -10.92 11.86 -5.34
N LEU A 173 -10.49 11.16 -4.29
CA LEU A 173 -11.13 11.15 -2.98
C LEU A 173 -10.54 12.18 -2.03
N LEU A 174 -9.27 12.56 -2.20
CA LEU A 174 -8.54 13.43 -1.28
C LEU A 174 -9.27 14.73 -0.91
N PRO A 175 -9.95 15.45 -1.83
CA PRO A 175 -10.71 16.65 -1.49
C PRO A 175 -11.87 16.41 -0.50
N LEU A 176 -12.37 15.18 -0.39
CA LEU A 176 -13.48 14.81 0.48
C LEU A 176 -13.01 14.49 1.90
N LEU A 177 -11.75 14.10 2.09
CA LEU A 177 -11.28 13.54 3.34
C LEU A 177 -11.08 14.61 4.42
N GLY A 178 -11.41 14.26 5.66
CA GLY A 178 -11.06 15.05 6.83
C GLY A 178 -9.73 14.62 7.48
N GLY A 179 -9.32 13.36 7.27
CA GLY A 179 -8.06 12.80 7.75
C GLY A 179 -7.70 11.52 7.00
N LEU A 180 -6.44 11.08 7.15
CA LEU A 180 -5.90 9.94 6.42
C LEU A 180 -5.09 9.03 7.34
N VAL A 181 -5.41 7.73 7.32
CA VAL A 181 -4.71 6.71 8.09
C VAL A 181 -4.37 5.53 7.20
N THR A 182 -3.10 5.10 7.22
CA THR A 182 -2.67 3.90 6.49
C THR A 182 -1.93 2.88 7.35
N ASP A 183 -2.09 1.60 7.02
CA ASP A 183 -1.31 0.52 7.67
C ASP A 183 0.14 0.52 7.20
N SER A 184 0.37 0.85 5.93
CA SER A 184 1.70 0.86 5.31
C SER A 184 2.13 2.27 4.90
N GLY A 185 3.43 2.42 4.63
CA GLY A 185 4.03 3.65 4.16
C GLY A 185 4.90 4.36 5.21
N GLY A 186 5.84 5.17 4.72
CA GLY A 186 6.70 6.04 5.53
C GLY A 186 6.41 7.52 5.27
N LEU A 187 7.22 8.40 5.87
CA LEU A 187 7.10 9.87 5.74
C LEU A 187 7.22 10.41 4.31
N LEU A 188 7.76 9.61 3.39
CA LEU A 188 7.91 9.91 1.96
C LEU A 188 6.97 9.10 1.07
N SER A 189 6.05 8.34 1.66
CA SER A 189 5.03 7.60 0.90
C SER A 189 4.04 8.55 0.21
N HIS A 190 3.34 8.03 -0.80
CA HIS A 190 2.25 8.75 -1.48
C HIS A 190 1.25 9.30 -0.45
N ALA A 191 0.72 8.45 0.43
CA ALA A 191 -0.19 8.81 1.53
C ALA A 191 0.30 10.03 2.34
N ALA A 192 1.58 10.03 2.75
CA ALA A 192 2.15 11.10 3.54
C ALA A 192 2.36 12.39 2.74
N ILE A 193 2.72 12.30 1.47
CA ILE A 193 2.85 13.45 0.57
C ILE A 193 1.48 14.09 0.36
N VAL A 194 0.48 13.31 -0.04
CA VAL A 194 -0.85 13.84 -0.36
C VAL A 194 -1.57 14.41 0.86
N ALA A 195 -1.41 13.80 2.05
CA ALA A 195 -1.98 14.37 3.28
C ALA A 195 -1.47 15.80 3.55
N ARG A 196 -0.17 16.06 3.29
CA ARG A 196 0.43 17.39 3.44
C ARG A 196 -0.01 18.36 2.34
N GLU A 197 -0.12 17.88 1.10
CA GLU A 197 -0.55 18.71 -0.03
C GLU A 197 -1.99 19.21 0.13
N TYR A 198 -2.87 18.36 0.68
CA TYR A 198 -4.26 18.70 0.96
C TYR A 198 -4.47 19.32 2.35
N GLY A 199 -3.43 19.40 3.17
CA GLY A 199 -3.50 20.00 4.51
C GLY A 199 -4.40 19.25 5.49
N ILE A 200 -4.56 17.93 5.31
CA ILE A 200 -5.34 17.08 6.20
C ILE A 200 -4.41 16.35 7.19
N PRO A 201 -4.85 16.10 8.44
CA PRO A 201 -4.11 15.27 9.38
C PRO A 201 -3.87 13.86 8.84
N GLY A 202 -2.63 13.37 8.95
CA GLY A 202 -2.21 12.12 8.35
C GLY A 202 -1.34 11.29 9.28
N VAL A 203 -1.69 10.02 9.46
CA VAL A 203 -0.89 9.02 10.19
C VAL A 203 -0.67 7.80 9.30
N VAL A 204 0.58 7.45 9.01
CA VAL A 204 0.91 6.34 8.11
C VAL A 204 1.67 5.25 8.84
N GLY A 205 1.69 4.03 8.32
CA GLY A 205 2.49 2.95 8.90
C GLY A 205 1.96 2.42 10.23
N THR A 206 0.64 2.50 10.46
CA THR A 206 -0.01 2.00 11.69
C THR A 206 -0.07 0.48 11.78
N ARG A 207 0.17 -0.23 10.67
CA ARG A 207 0.13 -1.69 10.49
C ARG A 207 -1.22 -2.38 10.69
N GLU A 208 -2.01 -1.93 11.66
CA GLU A 208 -3.20 -2.64 12.15
C GLU A 208 -4.49 -1.78 12.11
N ALA A 209 -4.45 -0.55 11.56
CA ALA A 209 -5.63 0.31 11.53
C ALA A 209 -6.79 -0.29 10.74
N THR A 210 -6.51 -0.91 9.59
CA THR A 210 -7.59 -1.58 8.85
C THR A 210 -8.16 -2.78 9.58
N ASP A 211 -7.42 -3.41 10.50
CA ASP A 211 -7.89 -4.59 11.24
C ASP A 211 -8.63 -4.21 12.52
N ARG A 212 -8.21 -3.12 13.18
CA ARG A 212 -8.70 -2.72 14.51
C ARG A 212 -9.77 -1.63 14.50
N ILE A 213 -9.83 -0.79 13.48
CA ILE A 213 -10.84 0.27 13.40
C ILE A 213 -12.05 -0.28 12.64
N ALA A 214 -13.23 -0.23 13.26
CA ALA A 214 -14.46 -0.61 12.57
C ALA A 214 -14.90 0.46 11.56
N ASP A 215 -15.50 0.05 10.44
CA ASP A 215 -16.09 1.01 9.49
C ASP A 215 -17.22 1.81 10.18
N GLY A 216 -17.23 3.12 9.96
CA GLY A 216 -18.15 4.06 10.60
C GLY A 216 -17.80 4.45 12.04
N ALA A 217 -16.80 3.83 12.67
CA ALA A 217 -16.36 4.22 14.01
C ALA A 217 -15.89 5.67 14.03
N ARG A 218 -16.19 6.41 15.09
CA ARG A 218 -15.69 7.78 15.22
C ARG A 218 -14.24 7.73 15.68
N VAL A 219 -13.35 8.43 14.99
CA VAL A 219 -11.92 8.41 15.30
C VAL A 219 -11.37 9.83 15.40
N ARG A 220 -10.35 10.00 16.25
CA ARG A 220 -9.48 11.18 16.27
C ARG A 220 -8.15 10.82 15.62
N VAL A 221 -7.77 11.56 14.59
CA VAL A 221 -6.45 11.50 13.98
C VAL A 221 -5.63 12.67 14.51
N ASP A 222 -4.56 12.39 15.24
CA ASP A 222 -3.56 13.36 15.66
C ASP A 222 -2.31 13.19 14.79
N GLY A 223 -2.24 14.02 13.76
CA GLY A 223 -1.15 14.02 12.80
C GLY A 223 0.14 14.67 13.31
N ASP A 224 0.09 15.38 14.44
CA ASP A 224 1.28 15.91 15.12
C ASP A 224 1.93 14.83 15.99
N ALA A 225 1.13 14.07 16.74
CA ALA A 225 1.59 12.98 17.59
C ALA A 225 1.81 11.66 16.83
N GLY A 226 1.20 11.51 15.65
CA GLY A 226 1.25 10.26 14.90
C GLY A 226 0.32 9.18 15.48
N THR A 227 -0.81 9.57 16.07
CA THR A 227 -1.73 8.65 16.74
C THR A 227 -3.14 8.71 16.18
N VAL A 228 -3.86 7.59 16.31
CA VAL A 228 -5.26 7.45 15.91
C VAL A 228 -6.02 6.84 17.07
N THR A 229 -7.00 7.54 17.61
CA THR A 229 -7.81 7.09 18.76
C THR A 229 -9.23 6.77 18.31
N VAL A 230 -9.76 5.60 18.67
CA VAL A 230 -11.18 5.27 18.51
C VAL A 230 -11.96 5.96 19.62
N LEU A 231 -13.00 6.71 19.26
CA LEU A 231 -13.84 7.47 20.18
C LEU A 231 -15.12 6.69 20.48
N ALA A 232 -15.53 6.68 21.75
CA ALA A 232 -16.78 6.08 22.23
C ALA A 232 -18.03 6.85 21.78
#